data_AF-A0AAW1LSR6-F1
#
_entry.id   AF-A0AAW1LSR6-F1
#
_cell.length_a   1.000
_cell.length_b   1.000
_cell.length_c   1.000
_cell.angle_alpha   90.00
_cell.angle_beta   90.00
_cell.angle_gamma   90.00
#
_symmetry.space_group_name_H-M   'P 1'
#
loop_
_entity.id
_entity.type
_entity.pdbx_description
1 polymer ?
#
loop_
_entity_poly.entity_id
_entity_poly.type
_entity_poly.pdbx_seq_one_letter_code
_entity_poly.pdbx_strand_id
1 'polypeptide(L)'
;MENISFDKVNDDYCDCMDGSDEPGTNACANGEFHCNRESLTRKSLVKIPSSRVNDGICDCCDGSDEWQNKTRNDLDASQQAALGRYLAPCPILC
;
A
#
# COMPACT_ATOMS: atom_id res chain seq x y z
N MET A 1 8.41 -24.02 -5.31
CA MET A 1 8.98 -22.91 -6.08
C MET A 1 8.19 -22.86 -7.36
N GLU A 2 7.24 -21.93 -7.42
CA GLU A 2 6.46 -21.68 -8.63
C GLU A 2 7.36 -20.93 -9.61
N ASN A 3 7.27 -21.29 -10.89
CA ASN A 3 8.11 -20.70 -11.94
C ASN A 3 7.20 -19.89 -12.86
N ILE A 4 7.06 -18.62 -12.54
CA ILE A 4 6.31 -17.64 -13.33
C ILE A 4 7.28 -16.83 -14.19
N SER A 5 6.77 -16.26 -15.28
CA SER A 5 7.57 -15.34 -16.11
C SER A 5 7.69 -13.99 -15.41
N PHE A 6 8.77 -13.25 -15.68
CA PHE A 6 9.02 -11.96 -15.01
C PHE A 6 7.96 -10.89 -15.33
N ASP A 7 7.28 -11.01 -16.49
CA ASP A 7 6.15 -10.17 -16.86
C ASP A 7 4.89 -10.39 -16.02
N LYS A 8 4.86 -11.45 -15.19
CA LYS A 8 3.78 -11.75 -14.25
C LYS A 8 4.04 -11.20 -12.84
N VAL A 9 5.07 -10.39 -12.66
CA VAL A 9 5.39 -9.76 -11.38
C VAL A 9 4.86 -8.33 -11.37
N ASN A 10 3.96 -8.01 -10.44
CA ASN A 10 3.24 -6.75 -10.37
C ASN A 10 2.43 -6.45 -11.64
N ASP A 11 1.75 -7.46 -12.17
CA ASP A 11 0.90 -7.33 -13.36
C ASP A 11 -0.60 -7.16 -13.02
N ASP A 12 -0.90 -6.86 -11.74
CA ASP A 12 -2.24 -6.76 -11.17
C ASP A 12 -3.03 -8.09 -11.22
N TYR A 13 -2.34 -9.24 -11.33
CA TYR A 13 -2.94 -10.57 -11.27
C TYR A 13 -2.19 -11.48 -10.30
N CYS A 14 -2.93 -12.28 -9.52
CA CYS A 14 -2.33 -13.19 -8.55
C CYS A 14 -2.06 -14.56 -9.18
N ASP A 15 -0.83 -14.77 -9.64
CA ASP A 15 -0.31 -16.01 -10.22
C ASP A 15 0.28 -16.96 -9.17
N CYS A 16 0.88 -16.45 -8.09
CA CYS A 16 1.48 -17.29 -7.05
C CYS A 16 0.52 -17.58 -5.89
N MET A 17 0.54 -18.81 -5.37
CA MET A 17 -0.29 -19.17 -4.22
C MET A 17 0.10 -18.44 -2.93
N ASP A 18 1.38 -18.07 -2.79
CA ASP A 18 1.88 -17.31 -1.64
C ASP A 18 1.77 -15.78 -1.82
N GLY A 19 1.32 -15.33 -2.99
CA GLY A 19 1.16 -13.92 -3.35
C GLY A 19 2.46 -13.13 -3.48
N SER A 20 3.59 -13.82 -3.64
CA SER A 20 4.92 -13.21 -3.74
C SER A 20 5.20 -12.48 -5.06
N ASP A 21 4.34 -12.70 -6.06
CA ASP A 21 4.38 -12.09 -7.38
C ASP A 21 3.82 -10.67 -7.42
N GLU A 22 2.98 -10.30 -6.46
CA GLU A 22 2.30 -8.99 -6.41
C GLU A 22 2.73 -8.12 -5.20
N PRO A 23 4.03 -7.87 -4.95
CA PRO A 23 4.49 -7.06 -3.82
C PRO A 23 4.24 -5.55 -3.98
N GLY A 24 3.80 -5.09 -5.15
CA GLY A 24 3.57 -3.69 -5.53
C GLY A 24 2.11 -3.35 -5.86
N THR A 25 1.22 -4.35 -5.82
CA THR A 25 -0.20 -4.20 -6.15
C THR A 25 -1.08 -4.78 -5.03
N ASN A 26 -2.40 -4.74 -5.22
CA ASN A 26 -3.37 -5.35 -4.32
C ASN A 26 -4.00 -6.64 -4.86
N ALA A 27 -3.41 -7.27 -5.88
CA ALA A 27 -4.04 -8.38 -6.60
C ALA A 27 -4.11 -9.69 -5.79
N CYS A 28 -3.13 -9.96 -4.92
CA CYS A 28 -3.13 -11.17 -4.09
C CYS A 28 -3.73 -10.91 -2.70
N ALA A 29 -4.77 -11.64 -2.29
CA ALA A 29 -5.44 -11.44 -0.99
C ALA A 29 -4.55 -11.75 0.24
N ASN A 30 -3.55 -12.61 0.07
CA ASN A 30 -2.55 -12.99 1.06
C ASN A 30 -1.18 -12.32 0.82
N GLY A 31 -1.09 -11.38 -0.11
CA GLY A 31 0.12 -10.64 -0.41
C GLY A 31 0.51 -9.65 0.69
N GLU A 32 1.79 -9.31 0.73
CA GLU A 32 2.34 -8.26 1.59
C GLU A 32 2.96 -7.16 0.73
N PHE A 33 2.71 -5.90 1.09
CA PHE A 33 3.36 -4.73 0.50
C PHE A 33 4.37 -4.14 1.48
N HIS A 34 5.53 -3.73 0.97
CA HIS A 34 6.58 -3.09 1.75
C HIS A 34 6.60 -1.60 1.47
N CYS A 35 6.37 -0.77 2.49
CA CYS A 35 6.48 0.68 2.33
C CYS A 35 7.92 1.08 1.91
N ASN A 36 8.05 2.04 1.00
CA ASN A 36 9.35 2.41 0.41
C ASN A 36 10.33 3.04 1.41
N ARG A 37 9.84 3.69 2.48
CA ARG A 37 10.68 4.29 3.53
C ARG A 37 10.22 3.93 4.93
N GLU A 38 11.22 3.77 5.81
CA GLU A 38 11.03 3.79 7.25
C GLU A 38 10.49 5.17 7.66
N SER A 39 9.42 5.18 8.46
CA SER A 39 9.01 6.38 9.18
C SER A 39 10.23 6.96 9.89
N LEU A 40 10.46 8.28 9.78
CA LEU A 40 11.61 8.97 10.37
C LEU A 40 11.79 8.68 11.88
N THR A 41 10.72 8.26 12.55
CA THR A 41 10.66 7.92 13.98
C THR A 41 10.66 6.42 14.28
N ARG A 42 10.44 5.54 13.30
CA ARG A 42 10.42 4.08 13.49
C ARG A 42 11.26 3.38 12.40
N LYS A 43 12.45 2.91 12.80
CA LYS A 43 13.38 2.04 12.03
C LYS A 43 12.85 0.62 11.79
N SER A 44 11.59 0.49 11.42
CA SER A 44 10.99 -0.78 11.08
C SER A 44 10.38 -0.65 9.71
N LEU A 45 10.83 -1.47 8.77
CA LEU A 45 10.14 -1.73 7.51
C LEU A 45 8.68 -2.04 7.85
N VAL A 46 7.77 -1.13 7.49
CA VAL A 46 6.33 -1.32 7.69
C VAL A 46 5.85 -2.20 6.54
N LYS A 47 5.38 -3.39 6.90
CA LYS A 47 4.65 -4.26 6.00
C LYS A 47 3.17 -4.05 6.21
N ILE A 48 2.42 -3.90 5.14
CA ILE A 48 0.96 -3.83 5.15
C ILE A 48 0.39 -4.96 4.31
N PRO A 49 -0.85 -5.40 4.56
CA PRO A 49 -1.54 -6.31 3.65
C PRO A 49 -1.69 -5.65 2.28
N SER A 50 -1.43 -6.39 1.21
CA SER A 50 -1.63 -5.96 -0.20
C SER A 50 -3.01 -5.34 -0.43
N SER A 51 -4.05 -5.79 0.27
CA SER A 51 -5.41 -5.24 0.20
C SER A 51 -5.52 -3.74 0.50
N ARG A 52 -4.51 -3.16 1.15
CA ARG A 52 -4.43 -1.73 1.50
C ARG A 52 -3.70 -0.89 0.46
N VAL A 53 -3.09 -1.53 -0.55
CA VAL A 53 -2.46 -0.82 -1.66
C VAL A 53 -3.55 -0.27 -2.56
N ASN A 54 -3.47 1.02 -2.87
CA ASN A 54 -4.41 1.76 -3.72
C ASN A 54 -5.88 1.60 -3.30
N ASP A 55 -6.16 1.63 -1.99
CA ASP A 55 -7.50 1.61 -1.40
C ASP A 55 -8.04 3.03 -1.06
N GLY A 56 -7.20 4.05 -1.30
CA GLY A 56 -7.48 5.48 -1.10
C GLY A 56 -7.14 5.98 0.29
N ILE A 57 -6.45 5.18 1.12
CA ILE A 57 -6.14 5.46 2.52
C ILE A 57 -4.63 5.32 2.70
N CYS A 58 -4.03 6.26 3.41
CA CYS A 58 -2.59 6.25 3.63
C CYS A 58 -2.26 5.35 4.82
N ASP A 59 -1.85 4.12 4.53
CA ASP A 59 -1.31 3.16 5.49
C ASP A 59 0.22 3.26 5.57
N CYS A 60 0.88 3.56 4.45
CA CYS A 60 2.29 3.91 4.47
C CYS A 60 2.48 5.39 4.80
N CYS A 61 3.38 5.65 5.74
CA CYS A 61 3.82 6.98 6.15
C CYS A 61 4.33 7.88 5.01
N ASP A 62 4.98 7.25 4.02
CA ASP A 62 5.51 7.93 2.84
C ASP A 62 4.52 7.97 1.67
N GLY A 63 3.30 7.41 1.86
CA GLY A 63 2.26 7.31 0.84
C GLY A 63 2.58 6.36 -0.30
N SER A 64 3.59 5.48 -0.15
CA SER A 64 4.02 4.57 -1.21
C SER A 64 2.99 3.53 -1.61
N ASP A 65 2.05 3.22 -0.72
CA ASP A 65 0.89 2.35 -0.94
C ASP A 65 -0.18 2.95 -1.86
N GLU A 66 -0.24 4.29 -2.00
CA GLU A 66 -1.29 5.01 -2.74
C GLU A 66 -0.79 5.66 -4.04
N TRP A 67 0.09 4.98 -4.77
CA TRP A 67 0.75 5.49 -5.98
C TRP A 67 -0.21 5.74 -7.16
N GLN A 68 -1.37 5.07 -7.20
CA GLN A 68 -2.43 5.33 -8.20
C GLN A 68 -3.22 6.62 -7.89
N ASN A 69 -2.99 7.27 -6.75
CA ASN A 69 -3.69 8.49 -6.31
C ASN A 69 -5.23 8.36 -6.38
N LYS A 70 -5.78 7.22 -5.91
CA LYS A 70 -7.24 7.04 -5.86
C LYS A 70 -7.85 7.94 -4.79
N THR A 71 -8.32 9.10 -5.21
CA THR A 71 -8.88 10.09 -4.29
C THR A 71 -10.19 9.60 -3.68
N ARG A 72 -10.28 9.69 -2.34
CA ARG A 72 -11.52 9.51 -1.58
C ARG A 72 -11.92 10.82 -0.92
N ASN A 73 -13.22 11.09 -0.87
CA ASN A 73 -13.79 12.32 -0.29
C ASN A 73 -14.63 12.05 0.96
N ASP A 74 -14.29 10.99 1.68
CA ASP A 74 -15.12 10.53 2.81
C ASP A 74 -14.89 11.32 4.10
N LEU A 75 -13.72 11.96 4.23
CA LEU A 75 -13.32 12.72 5.41
C LEU A 75 -12.72 14.06 5.00
N ASP A 76 -13.18 15.14 5.64
CA ASP A 76 -12.55 16.44 5.53
C ASP A 76 -11.18 16.47 6.26
N ALA A 77 -10.36 17.50 5.98
CA ALA A 77 -9.03 17.59 6.55
C ALA A 77 -9.01 17.66 8.10
N SER A 78 -10.06 18.23 8.69
CA SER A 78 -10.18 18.33 10.15
C SER A 78 -10.51 16.98 10.79
N GLN A 79 -11.36 16.18 10.14
CA GLN A 79 -11.72 14.83 10.52
C GLN A 79 -10.53 13.88 10.36
N GLN A 80 -9.77 14.00 9.26
CA GLN A 80 -8.55 13.21 9.03
C GLN A 80 -7.53 13.46 10.14
N ALA A 81 -7.26 14.72 10.48
CA ALA A 81 -6.34 15.08 11.56
C ALA A 81 -6.82 14.61 12.94
N ALA A 82 -8.13 14.69 13.21
CA ALA A 82 -8.70 14.22 14.48
C ALA A 82 -8.64 12.69 14.63
N LEU A 83 -8.75 11.95 13.53
CA LEU A 83 -8.70 10.48 13.51
C LEU A 83 -7.29 9.92 13.33
N GLY A 84 -6.33 10.75 12.93
CA GLY A 84 -4.99 10.30 12.51
C GLY A 84 -5.05 9.36 11.30
N ARG A 85 -6.06 9.51 10.45
CA ARG A 85 -6.28 8.70 9.24
C ARG A 85 -6.35 9.62 8.04
N TYR A 86 -5.40 9.48 7.12
CA TYR A 86 -5.29 10.33 5.94
C TYR A 86 -5.74 9.60 4.68
N LEU A 87 -6.35 10.33 3.76
CA LEU A 87 -6.81 9.83 2.47
C LEU A 87 -5.83 10.25 1.37
N ALA A 88 -5.74 9.49 0.28
CA ALA A 88 -4.94 9.86 -0.88
C ALA A 88 -5.48 11.17 -1.52
N PRO A 89 -4.62 12.12 -1.94
CA PRO A 89 -3.16 12.05 -1.98
C PRO A 89 -2.51 12.20 -0.59
N CYS A 90 -1.58 11.30 -0.28
CA CYS A 90 -1.05 11.17 1.08
C CYS A 90 -0.20 12.38 1.49
N PRO A 91 -0.48 13.00 2.65
CA PRO A 91 0.44 13.93 3.24
C PRO A 91 1.68 13.19 3.71
N ILE A 92 2.87 13.82 3.64
CA ILE A 92 4.09 13.31 4.31
C ILE A 92 3.97 13.61 5.81
N LEU A 93 2.88 13.14 6.42
CA LEU A 93 2.53 13.41 7.81
C LEU A 93 1.98 12.14 8.45
N CYS A 94 2.83 11.52 9.25
CA CYS A 94 2.54 10.50 10.23
C CYS A 94 3.48 10.75 11.43
#